data_AF-A0A163G637-F1
#
_entry.id   AF-A0A163G637-F1
#
_cell.length_a   1.000
_cell.length_b   1.000
_cell.length_c   1.000
_cell.angle_alpha   90.00
_cell.angle_beta   90.00
_cell.angle_gamma   90.00
#
_symmetry.space_group_name_H-M   'P 1'
#
loop_
_entity.id
_entity.type
_entity.pdbx_description
1 polymer ?
#
loop_
_entity_poly.entity_id
_entity_poly.type
_entity_poly.pdbx_seq_one_letter_code
_entity_poly.pdbx_strand_id
1 'polypeptide(L)'
;MDKIVRVERAWGVNDAAIRSDLQSAWTHDLLFGLATSIFTSTVILLLDTLFGLLNRTLQRLQKMQINNAKKFPFESLPQELRDMVYKNLIEDPSYPPPAARQSASSLDRMLTGLWRSSTNSQKATRAFGSSNWIFLANKQIHTEYMDMLCKQGTFNLTVSSENYQPSTPNDKIWSIAPSTIKQIRKASLQLTTTSAMLGCADPRTMASSSWALAARLRSELSALESCTHLTLNATAIGDPLWNPLWIWYHSSQSFKHIGTISSDCPNGPVLDKITFSLDTWSPGENYLQRDEANKGDWTWYCMKGHDVGVDGGPEQTVREFCGMLYRECRMCRPVEEGEGEEEH
;
A
#
# COMPACT_ATOMS: atom_id res chain seq x y z
N MET A 1 -62.25 34.59 89.98
CA MET A 1 -63.72 34.64 89.99
C MET A 1 -64.19 34.12 88.63
N ASP A 2 -65.05 33.09 88.68
CA ASP A 2 -65.77 32.39 87.58
C ASP A 2 -64.94 31.65 86.51
N LYS A 3 -65.23 30.44 86.05
CA LYS A 3 -66.03 29.24 86.45
C LYS A 3 -65.60 28.16 85.42
N ILE A 4 -65.09 26.99 85.84
CA ILE A 4 -65.75 25.67 85.80
C ILE A 4 -66.55 25.44 84.47
N VAL A 5 -66.27 24.42 83.65
CA VAL A 5 -66.98 23.11 83.57
C VAL A 5 -66.44 22.41 82.30
N ARG A 6 -65.67 21.31 82.40
CA ARG A 6 -66.09 19.88 82.42
C ARG A 6 -66.86 19.43 81.17
N VAL A 7 -66.24 18.58 80.35
CA VAL A 7 -66.94 17.48 79.63
C VAL A 7 -66.04 16.25 79.64
N GLU A 8 -66.44 15.26 80.46
CA GLU A 8 -66.08 13.85 80.32
C GLU A 8 -66.87 13.24 79.15
N ARG A 9 -66.26 12.33 78.37
CA ARG A 9 -66.70 10.92 78.20
C ARG A 9 -66.23 10.30 76.89
N ALA A 10 -65.90 9.00 77.02
CA ALA A 10 -65.72 7.99 75.97
C ALA A 10 -64.50 8.29 75.08
N TRP A 11 -63.59 7.37 74.82
CA TRP A 11 -63.80 6.05 74.25
C TRP A 11 -62.76 5.06 74.79
N GLY A 12 -63.21 3.84 75.11
CA GLY A 12 -62.34 2.72 75.40
C GLY A 12 -61.48 2.42 74.18
N VAL A 13 -60.19 2.71 74.28
CA VAL A 13 -59.18 2.23 73.36
C VAL A 13 -58.63 0.94 73.96
N ASN A 14 -58.76 -0.15 73.23
CA ASN A 14 -58.26 -1.48 73.61
C ASN A 14 -56.73 -1.44 73.81
N ASP A 15 -56.30 -1.30 75.06
CA ASP A 15 -54.90 -1.30 75.49
C ASP A 15 -54.14 -2.60 75.12
N ALA A 16 -54.87 -3.67 74.79
CA ALA A 16 -54.27 -4.95 74.37
C ALA A 16 -53.78 -4.94 72.91
N ALA A 17 -54.43 -4.20 71.99
CA ALA A 17 -54.03 -4.15 70.59
C ALA A 17 -52.83 -3.22 70.37
N ILE A 18 -52.77 -2.11 71.10
CA ILE A 18 -51.64 -1.16 71.04
C ILE A 18 -50.36 -1.78 71.60
N ARG A 19 -50.47 -2.66 72.62
CA ARG A 19 -49.30 -3.29 73.24
C ARG A 19 -48.71 -4.44 72.39
N SER A 20 -49.51 -5.16 71.60
CA SER A 20 -49.00 -6.15 70.63
C SER A 20 -48.38 -5.49 69.39
N ASP A 21 -48.97 -4.39 68.90
CA ASP A 21 -48.44 -3.65 67.75
C ASP A 21 -47.12 -2.95 68.10
N LEU A 22 -47.00 -2.39 69.32
CA LEU A 22 -45.72 -1.87 69.81
C LEU A 22 -44.68 -2.97 70.01
N GLN A 23 -44.99 -4.14 70.57
CA GLN A 23 -43.97 -5.20 70.69
C GLN A 23 -43.52 -5.74 69.31
N SER A 24 -44.42 -5.83 68.32
CA SER A 24 -44.04 -6.24 66.97
C SER A 24 -43.16 -5.19 66.28
N ALA A 25 -43.50 -3.89 66.37
CA ALA A 25 -42.74 -2.81 65.75
C ALA A 25 -41.30 -2.72 66.28
N TRP A 26 -41.10 -2.89 67.59
CA TRP A 26 -39.77 -2.85 68.18
C TRP A 26 -38.93 -4.07 67.80
N THR A 27 -39.53 -5.25 67.61
CA THR A 27 -38.79 -6.43 67.13
C THR A 27 -38.42 -6.32 65.65
N HIS A 28 -39.26 -5.69 64.83
CA HIS A 28 -38.96 -5.47 63.42
C HIS A 28 -37.83 -4.44 63.24
N ASP A 29 -37.83 -3.33 63.96
CA ASP A 29 -36.77 -2.32 63.85
C ASP A 29 -35.39 -2.84 64.33
N LEU A 30 -35.38 -3.66 65.38
CA LEU A 30 -34.14 -4.24 65.91
C LEU A 30 -33.58 -5.34 65.00
N LEU A 31 -34.44 -6.16 64.40
CA LEU A 31 -34.04 -7.14 63.39
C LEU A 31 -33.59 -6.47 62.08
N PHE A 32 -34.24 -5.38 61.67
CA PHE A 32 -33.86 -4.63 60.47
C PHE A 32 -32.52 -3.90 60.67
N GLY A 33 -32.27 -3.33 61.86
CA GLY A 33 -30.99 -2.72 62.22
C GLY A 33 -29.83 -3.71 62.26
N LEU A 34 -30.05 -4.91 62.81
CA LEU A 34 -29.04 -5.98 62.81
C LEU A 34 -28.80 -6.55 61.40
N ALA A 35 -29.87 -6.76 60.62
CA ALA A 35 -29.76 -7.27 59.25
C ALA A 35 -29.03 -6.28 58.33
N THR A 36 -29.33 -4.98 58.45
CA THR A 36 -28.64 -3.92 57.68
C THR A 36 -27.18 -3.77 58.09
N SER A 37 -26.83 -3.89 59.37
CA SER A 37 -25.45 -3.87 59.86
C SER A 37 -24.62 -5.08 59.37
N ILE A 38 -25.22 -6.28 59.35
CA ILE A 38 -24.57 -7.48 58.81
C ILE A 38 -24.41 -7.37 57.28
N PHE A 39 -25.42 -6.86 56.58
CA PHE A 39 -25.36 -6.67 55.13
C PHE A 39 -24.31 -5.62 54.73
N THR A 40 -24.24 -4.47 55.41
CA THR A 40 -23.22 -3.46 55.12
C THR A 40 -21.81 -3.97 55.42
N SER A 41 -21.62 -4.67 56.54
CA SER A 41 -20.32 -5.25 56.90
C SER A 41 -19.86 -6.32 55.90
N THR A 42 -20.77 -7.18 55.42
CA THR A 42 -20.44 -8.21 54.42
C THR A 42 -20.15 -7.61 53.04
N VAL A 43 -20.89 -6.57 52.63
CA VAL A 43 -20.63 -5.84 51.38
C VAL A 43 -19.28 -5.13 51.43
N ILE A 44 -18.91 -4.50 52.55
CA ILE A 44 -17.61 -3.85 52.72
C ILE A 44 -16.47 -4.87 52.60
N LEU A 45 -16.57 -6.02 53.29
CA LEU A 45 -15.57 -7.09 53.21
C LEU A 45 -15.46 -7.68 51.80
N LEU A 46 -16.58 -7.82 51.08
CA LEU A 46 -16.58 -8.26 49.69
C LEU A 46 -15.91 -7.23 48.77
N LEU A 47 -16.17 -5.94 48.96
CA LEU A 47 -15.55 -4.87 48.18
C LEU A 47 -14.04 -4.79 48.43
N ASP A 48 -13.59 -4.90 49.68
CA ASP A 48 -12.17 -4.88 50.03
C ASP A 48 -11.43 -6.09 49.45
N THR A 49 -12.04 -7.27 49.49
CA THR A 49 -11.46 -8.47 48.90
C THR A 49 -11.41 -8.40 47.37
N LEU A 50 -12.47 -7.89 46.72
CA LEU A 50 -12.49 -7.63 45.28
C LEU A 50 -11.44 -6.59 44.88
N PHE A 51 -11.33 -5.49 45.64
CA PHE A 51 -10.35 -4.44 45.38
C PHE A 51 -8.92 -4.96 45.54
N GLY A 52 -8.64 -5.76 46.58
CA GLY A 52 -7.35 -6.40 46.78
C GLY A 52 -6.98 -7.39 45.67
N LEU A 53 -7.95 -8.17 45.18
CA LEU A 53 -7.78 -9.05 44.02
C LEU A 53 -7.52 -8.27 42.73
N LEU A 54 -8.29 -7.22 42.47
CA LEU A 54 -8.14 -6.35 41.30
C LEU A 54 -6.78 -5.65 41.30
N ASN A 55 -6.34 -5.15 42.45
CA ASN A 55 -5.04 -4.47 42.55
C ASN A 55 -3.89 -5.47 42.34
N ARG A 56 -4.02 -6.71 42.83
CA ARG A 56 -3.05 -7.78 42.57
C ARG A 56 -3.01 -8.19 41.10
N THR A 57 -4.14 -8.29 40.42
CA THR A 57 -4.17 -8.61 38.98
C THR A 57 -3.59 -7.48 38.15
N LEU A 58 -3.92 -6.22 38.46
CA LEU A 58 -3.34 -5.04 37.83
C LEU A 58 -1.82 -4.95 38.04
N GLN A 59 -1.33 -5.18 39.27
CA GLN A 59 0.10 -5.23 39.54
C GLN A 59 0.81 -6.38 38.81
N ARG A 60 0.17 -7.56 38.69
CA ARG A 60 0.71 -8.67 37.90
C ARG A 60 0.76 -8.32 36.41
N LEU A 61 -0.27 -7.67 35.88
CA LEU A 61 -0.30 -7.19 34.49
C LEU A 61 0.78 -6.14 34.24
N GLN A 62 0.93 -5.16 35.13
CA GLN A 62 2.01 -4.17 35.04
C GLN A 62 3.40 -4.82 35.15
N LYS A 63 3.59 -5.77 36.06
CA LYS A 63 4.87 -6.50 36.19
C LYS A 63 5.16 -7.34 34.95
N MET A 64 4.15 -7.97 34.36
CA MET A 64 4.31 -8.67 33.08
C MET A 64 4.62 -7.70 31.94
N GLN A 65 3.99 -6.54 31.88
CA GLN A 65 4.30 -5.50 30.89
C GLN A 65 5.73 -4.95 31.07
N ILE A 66 6.19 -4.72 32.30
CA ILE A 66 7.54 -4.23 32.60
C ILE A 66 8.58 -5.32 32.30
N ASN A 67 8.32 -6.58 32.66
CA ASN A 67 9.22 -7.69 32.36
C ASN A 67 9.28 -7.99 30.85
N ASN A 68 8.16 -7.83 30.15
CA ASN A 68 8.10 -7.90 28.68
C ASN A 68 8.56 -6.60 27.99
N ALA A 69 8.87 -5.53 28.75
CA ALA A 69 9.41 -4.28 28.21
C ALA A 69 10.91 -4.35 27.92
N LYS A 70 11.55 -5.52 28.09
CA LYS A 70 12.89 -5.75 27.54
C LYS A 70 12.80 -5.66 26.02
N LYS A 71 13.14 -4.48 25.49
CA LYS A 71 13.21 -4.23 24.05
C LYS A 71 14.15 -5.27 23.44
N PHE A 72 13.68 -5.93 22.39
CA PHE A 72 14.52 -6.85 21.62
C PHE A 72 15.75 -6.07 21.10
N PRO A 73 16.97 -6.51 21.41
CA PRO A 73 18.18 -5.74 21.11
C PRO A 73 18.57 -5.94 19.63
N PHE A 74 17.77 -5.41 18.72
CA PHE A 74 17.93 -5.59 17.27
C PHE A 74 19.31 -5.15 16.76
N GLU A 75 19.88 -4.09 17.34
CA GLU A 75 21.21 -3.58 17.01
C GLU A 75 22.35 -4.51 17.43
N SER A 76 22.12 -5.36 18.43
CA SER A 76 23.12 -6.35 18.86
C SER A 76 23.15 -7.61 17.98
N LEU A 77 22.19 -7.76 17.08
CA LEU A 77 22.19 -8.87 16.13
C LEU A 77 23.39 -8.76 15.18
N PRO A 78 23.90 -9.88 14.66
CA PRO A 78 24.78 -9.87 13.49
C PRO A 78 24.11 -9.17 12.29
N GLN A 79 24.91 -8.54 11.43
CA GLN A 79 24.42 -7.80 10.26
C GLN A 79 23.58 -8.70 9.35
N GLU A 80 23.96 -9.97 9.20
CA GLU A 80 23.30 -10.94 8.34
C GLU A 80 21.84 -11.17 8.76
N LEU A 81 21.59 -11.23 10.07
CA LEU A 81 20.22 -11.39 10.61
C LEU A 81 19.41 -10.10 10.45
N ARG A 82 20.04 -8.92 10.60
CA ARG A 82 19.36 -7.65 10.32
C ARG A 82 18.98 -7.54 8.85
N ASP A 83 19.89 -7.90 7.94
CA ASP A 83 19.64 -7.90 6.50
C ASP A 83 18.53 -8.87 6.10
N MET A 84 18.46 -10.05 6.73
CA MET A 84 17.33 -10.97 6.56
C MET A 84 16.01 -10.34 7.01
N VAL A 85 16.00 -9.61 8.12
CA VAL A 85 14.80 -8.90 8.58
C VAL A 85 14.44 -7.79 7.60
N TYR A 86 15.39 -6.96 7.17
CA TYR A 86 15.15 -5.91 6.17
C TYR A 86 14.59 -6.50 4.88
N LYS A 87 15.16 -7.59 4.36
CA LYS A 87 14.65 -8.30 3.16
C LYS A 87 13.18 -8.69 3.27
N ASN A 88 12.73 -9.15 4.42
CA ASN A 88 11.33 -9.51 4.65
C ASN A 88 10.42 -8.29 4.84
N LEU A 89 10.99 -7.13 5.17
CA LEU A 89 10.28 -5.88 5.39
C LEU A 89 10.32 -4.94 4.17
N ILE A 90 11.14 -5.23 3.16
CA ILE A 90 11.20 -4.44 1.93
C ILE A 90 9.85 -4.55 1.22
N GLU A 91 9.23 -3.39 1.05
CA GLU A 91 8.08 -3.18 0.20
C GLU A 91 8.50 -2.26 -0.93
N ASP A 92 8.18 -2.64 -2.16
CA ASP A 92 8.54 -1.87 -3.35
C ASP A 92 7.88 -0.48 -3.29
N PRO A 93 8.66 0.61 -3.20
CA PRO A 93 8.10 1.94 -3.03
C PRO A 93 7.43 2.38 -4.33
N SER A 94 6.33 3.11 -4.20
CA SER A 94 5.56 3.65 -5.33
C SER A 94 5.51 5.17 -5.26
N TYR A 95 5.75 5.81 -6.41
CA TYR A 95 5.77 7.26 -6.56
C TYR A 95 4.82 7.67 -7.70
N PRO A 96 3.81 8.53 -7.45
CA PRO A 96 3.43 9.05 -6.14
C PRO A 96 2.95 7.92 -5.20
N PRO A 97 2.99 8.15 -3.87
CA PRO A 97 2.40 7.22 -2.92
C PRO A 97 0.94 6.95 -3.29
N PRO A 98 0.47 5.70 -3.24
CA PRO A 98 -0.93 5.40 -3.53
C PRO A 98 -1.81 6.20 -2.56
N ALA A 99 -2.93 6.72 -3.07
CA ALA A 99 -3.88 7.44 -2.25
C ALA A 99 -4.20 6.61 -0.99
N ALA A 100 -4.02 7.21 0.18
CA ALA A 100 -4.28 6.53 1.44
C ALA A 100 -5.73 6.03 1.40
N ARG A 101 -5.91 4.71 1.34
CA ARG A 101 -7.26 4.12 1.43
C ARG A 101 -7.84 4.61 2.74
N GLN A 102 -8.94 5.37 2.67
CA GLN A 102 -9.69 5.78 3.85
C GLN A 102 -9.96 4.51 4.64
N SER A 103 -9.35 4.39 5.83
CA SER A 103 -9.51 3.18 6.62
C SER A 103 -10.99 3.04 6.90
N ALA A 104 -11.58 1.90 6.50
CA ALA A 104 -12.86 1.50 7.05
C ALA A 104 -12.75 1.61 8.58
N SER A 105 -13.68 2.36 9.16
CA SER A 105 -14.05 2.47 10.58
C SER A 105 -13.05 1.88 11.61
N SER A 106 -12.63 2.68 12.60
CA SER A 106 -11.75 2.24 13.70
C SER A 106 -12.23 0.98 14.44
N LEU A 107 -13.53 0.66 14.37
CA LEU A 107 -14.12 -0.58 14.90
C LEU A 107 -13.68 -1.85 14.15
N ASP A 108 -13.43 -1.76 12.84
CA ASP A 108 -13.04 -2.91 12.02
C ASP A 108 -11.62 -3.38 12.38
N ARG A 109 -10.78 -2.43 12.83
CA ARG A 109 -9.43 -2.67 13.36
C ARG A 109 -9.41 -3.35 14.73
N MET A 110 -10.44 -3.15 15.54
CA MET A 110 -10.58 -3.81 16.85
C MET A 110 -11.08 -5.25 16.72
N LEU A 111 -11.90 -5.55 15.71
CA LEU A 111 -12.48 -6.88 15.49
C LEU A 111 -11.56 -7.82 14.70
N THR A 112 -10.67 -7.29 13.86
CA THR A 112 -9.71 -8.10 13.07
C THR A 112 -8.63 -8.80 13.91
N GLY A 113 -8.38 -8.34 15.14
CA GLY A 113 -7.42 -8.98 16.06
C GLY A 113 -7.93 -10.25 16.73
N LEU A 114 -9.24 -10.50 16.72
CA LEU A 114 -9.85 -11.58 17.51
C LEU A 114 -10.18 -12.85 16.71
N TRP A 115 -10.14 -12.83 15.36
CA TRP A 115 -10.69 -13.93 14.54
C TRP A 115 -9.90 -14.24 13.25
N ARG A 116 -8.56 -14.37 13.30
CA ARG A 116 -7.81 -14.96 12.18
C ARG A 116 -6.98 -16.17 12.60
N SER A 117 -7.66 -17.28 12.80
CA SER A 117 -7.09 -18.61 12.58
C SER A 117 -7.46 -19.08 11.17
N SER A 118 -6.43 -19.41 10.39
CA SER A 118 -6.38 -20.34 9.26
C SER A 118 -7.64 -20.55 8.39
N THR A 119 -7.59 -20.15 7.12
CA THR A 119 -7.65 -21.09 5.96
C THR A 119 -7.53 -20.34 4.61
N ASN A 120 -6.68 -20.91 3.74
CA ASN A 120 -6.66 -20.88 2.28
C ASN A 120 -6.74 -19.56 1.47
N SER A 121 -5.59 -19.24 0.87
CA SER A 121 -5.37 -19.16 -0.58
C SER A 121 -6.47 -18.53 -1.43
N GLN A 122 -6.36 -17.21 -1.62
CA GLN A 122 -6.64 -16.57 -2.90
C GLN A 122 -5.80 -15.30 -3.00
N LYS A 123 -5.24 -15.07 -4.19
CA LYS A 123 -4.46 -13.89 -4.60
C LYS A 123 -5.28 -12.61 -4.40
N ALA A 124 -5.33 -12.12 -3.17
CA ALA A 124 -5.69 -10.74 -2.89
C ALA A 124 -4.40 -9.94 -3.03
N THR A 125 -4.40 -8.99 -3.97
CA THR A 125 -3.46 -7.87 -4.05
C THR A 125 -3.13 -7.44 -2.62
N ARG A 126 -1.88 -7.71 -2.19
CA ARG A 126 -1.44 -7.45 -0.81
C ARG A 126 -1.83 -6.03 -0.47
N ALA A 127 -2.75 -5.90 0.48
CA ALA A 127 -3.16 -4.61 0.99
C ALA A 127 -1.89 -3.89 1.48
N PHE A 128 -1.67 -2.67 0.97
CA PHE A 128 -0.72 -1.69 1.55
C PHE A 128 -1.06 -1.56 3.03
N GLY A 129 -0.34 -2.31 3.87
CA GLY A 129 -0.77 -2.67 5.22
C GLY A 129 0.37 -2.47 6.19
N SER A 130 0.15 -1.54 7.13
CA SER A 130 1.02 -1.16 8.23
C SER A 130 2.39 -0.58 7.82
N SER A 131 2.36 0.71 7.50
CA SER A 131 3.45 1.67 7.68
C SER A 131 4.50 1.19 8.70
N ASN A 132 5.72 0.96 8.22
CA ASN A 132 6.86 0.53 9.00
C ASN A 132 7.36 1.65 9.93
N TRP A 133 6.58 2.01 10.95
CA TRP A 133 6.93 3.03 11.95
C TRP A 133 8.21 2.68 12.73
N ILE A 134 8.62 1.41 12.71
CA ILE A 134 9.83 0.95 13.38
C ILE A 134 11.10 1.61 12.84
N PHE A 135 11.10 2.06 11.58
CA PHE A 135 12.25 2.68 10.94
C PHE A 135 12.40 4.19 11.23
N LEU A 136 11.41 4.82 11.86
CA LEU A 136 11.48 6.23 12.26
C LEU A 136 12.16 6.41 13.63
N ALA A 137 12.38 5.34 14.38
CA ALA A 137 12.86 5.42 15.76
C ALA A 137 14.40 5.50 15.88
N ASN A 138 15.16 5.00 14.89
CA ASN A 138 16.62 5.00 14.92
C ASN A 138 17.22 5.34 13.54
N LYS A 139 18.12 6.35 13.50
CA LYS A 139 18.82 6.80 12.29
C LYS A 139 19.69 5.71 11.65
N GLN A 140 20.38 4.89 12.43
CA GLN A 140 21.23 3.82 11.91
C GLN A 140 20.38 2.75 11.20
N ILE A 141 19.33 2.27 11.85
CA ILE A 141 18.41 1.28 11.28
C ILE A 141 17.76 1.84 10.01
N HIS A 142 17.36 3.11 10.01
CA HIS A 142 16.84 3.77 8.82
C HIS A 142 17.86 3.78 7.67
N THR A 143 19.12 4.13 7.94
CA THR A 143 20.16 4.15 6.90
C THR A 143 20.45 2.76 6.33
N GLU A 144 20.54 1.73 7.18
CA GLU A 144 20.74 0.34 6.76
C GLU A 144 19.56 -0.15 5.91
N TYR A 145 18.33 0.14 6.35
CA TYR A 145 17.12 -0.21 5.62
C TYR A 145 17.06 0.49 4.26
N MET A 146 17.32 1.80 4.19
CA MET A 146 17.28 2.55 2.93
C MET A 146 18.35 2.08 1.95
N ASP A 147 19.55 1.76 2.43
CA ASP A 147 20.60 1.15 1.60
C ASP A 147 20.15 -0.20 1.01
N MET A 148 19.55 -1.05 1.84
CA MET A 148 18.97 -2.33 1.41
C MET A 148 17.82 -2.15 0.43
N LEU A 149 16.93 -1.18 0.68
CA LEU A 149 15.81 -0.85 -0.19
C LEU A 149 16.30 -0.40 -1.57
N CYS A 150 17.28 0.50 -1.62
CA CYS A 150 17.89 0.97 -2.87
C CYS A 150 18.59 -0.14 -3.65
N LYS A 151 19.21 -1.11 -2.94
CA LYS A 151 19.94 -2.23 -3.56
C LYS A 151 19.02 -3.35 -4.08
N GLN A 152 17.94 -3.66 -3.37
CA GLN A 152 17.13 -4.86 -3.63
C GLN A 152 15.69 -4.57 -4.04
N GLY A 153 15.10 -3.49 -3.55
CA GLY A 153 13.73 -3.09 -3.89
C GLY A 153 13.62 -2.55 -5.31
N THR A 154 12.41 -2.60 -5.86
CA THR A 154 12.07 -2.05 -7.17
C THR A 154 11.24 -0.79 -6.97
N PHE A 155 11.76 0.36 -7.43
CA PHE A 155 11.07 1.63 -7.31
C PHE A 155 10.05 1.77 -8.44
N ASN A 156 8.76 1.78 -8.09
CA ASN A 156 7.67 1.98 -9.04
C ASN A 156 7.45 3.48 -9.25
N LEU A 157 7.78 3.96 -10.44
CA LEU A 157 7.68 5.35 -10.85
C LEU A 157 6.47 5.49 -11.77
N THR A 158 5.35 5.98 -11.26
CA THR A 158 4.08 6.05 -11.99
C THR A 158 3.80 7.47 -12.44
N VAL A 159 3.38 7.63 -13.70
CA VAL A 159 3.03 8.90 -14.32
C VAL A 159 1.70 8.72 -15.04
N SER A 160 0.72 9.54 -14.69
CA SER A 160 -0.65 9.48 -15.19
C SER A 160 -1.24 10.88 -15.27
N SER A 161 -2.36 11.06 -15.97
CA SER A 161 -3.04 12.37 -16.04
C SER A 161 -3.50 12.87 -14.66
N GLU A 162 -3.71 11.97 -13.70
CA GLU A 162 -4.13 12.33 -12.34
C GLU A 162 -2.99 12.89 -11.49
N ASN A 163 -1.77 12.39 -11.69
CA ASN A 163 -0.60 12.79 -10.90
C ASN A 163 0.31 13.81 -11.62
N TYR A 164 0.16 13.94 -12.93
CA TYR A 164 0.96 14.85 -13.75
C TYR A 164 0.24 16.18 -13.92
N GLN A 165 0.53 17.12 -13.02
CA GLN A 165 0.11 18.52 -13.13
C GLN A 165 1.34 19.43 -13.16
N PRO A 166 2.03 19.56 -14.30
CA PRO A 166 3.19 20.42 -14.40
C PRO A 166 2.75 21.88 -14.25
N SER A 167 2.99 22.48 -13.09
CA SER A 167 2.72 23.92 -12.88
C SER A 167 3.87 24.76 -13.44
N THR A 168 5.10 24.23 -13.37
CA THR A 168 6.29 24.82 -13.96
C THR A 168 7.18 23.77 -14.65
N PRO A 169 8.05 24.17 -15.61
CA PRO A 169 9.01 23.27 -16.23
C PRO A 169 10.07 22.72 -15.26
N ASN A 170 10.25 23.34 -14.09
CA ASN A 170 11.24 22.93 -13.08
C ASN A 170 10.68 22.04 -11.97
N ASP A 171 9.37 21.78 -11.95
CA ASP A 171 8.81 20.91 -10.91
C ASP A 171 9.35 19.47 -11.08
N LYS A 172 9.53 18.74 -9.99
CA LYS A 172 9.89 17.33 -10.07
C LYS A 172 8.63 16.49 -10.25
N ILE A 173 8.66 15.51 -11.13
CA ILE A 173 7.58 14.53 -11.33
C ILE A 173 7.51 13.64 -10.09
N TRP A 174 8.65 13.16 -9.60
CA TRP A 174 8.71 12.35 -8.38
C TRP A 174 9.40 13.09 -7.24
N SER A 175 8.74 13.10 -6.08
CA SER A 175 9.29 13.66 -4.84
C SER A 175 10.24 12.66 -4.16
N ILE A 176 11.40 12.41 -4.79
CA ILE A 176 12.46 11.54 -4.26
C ILE A 176 13.66 12.40 -3.86
N ALA A 177 14.27 12.10 -2.70
CA ALA A 177 15.47 12.80 -2.25
C ALA A 177 16.62 12.57 -3.26
N PRO A 178 17.41 13.61 -3.60
CA PRO A 178 18.52 13.48 -4.57
C PRO A 178 19.59 12.45 -4.17
N SER A 179 19.79 12.23 -2.87
CA SER A 179 20.70 11.19 -2.38
C SER A 179 20.15 9.78 -2.62
N THR A 180 18.84 9.59 -2.42
CA THR A 180 18.16 8.30 -2.63
C THR A 180 18.07 7.94 -4.09
N ILE A 181 17.67 8.89 -4.97
CA ILE A 181 17.49 8.60 -6.40
C ILE A 181 18.77 8.07 -7.05
N LYS A 182 19.93 8.63 -6.69
CA LYS A 182 21.24 8.20 -7.20
C LYS A 182 21.63 6.78 -6.79
N GLN A 183 21.04 6.25 -5.71
CA GLN A 183 21.36 4.93 -5.16
C GLN A 183 20.42 3.83 -5.65
N ILE A 184 19.29 4.18 -6.26
CA ILE A 184 18.30 3.22 -6.77
C ILE A 184 18.98 2.30 -7.79
N ARG A 185 18.87 0.98 -7.58
CA ARG A 185 19.41 -0.05 -8.49
C ARG A 185 18.37 -0.57 -9.47
N LYS A 186 17.10 -0.61 -9.07
CA LYS A 186 16.00 -1.15 -9.89
C LYS A 186 14.81 -0.19 -9.90
N ALA A 187 14.31 0.12 -11.08
CA ALA A 187 13.15 0.97 -11.25
C ALA A 187 12.19 0.41 -12.31
N SER A 188 10.89 0.61 -12.09
CA SER A 188 9.84 0.29 -13.04
C SER A 188 9.02 1.55 -13.30
N LEU A 189 9.15 2.10 -14.51
CA LEU A 189 8.40 3.25 -14.97
C LEU A 189 7.04 2.80 -15.52
N GLN A 190 5.95 3.23 -14.88
CA GLN A 190 4.59 3.05 -15.37
C GLN A 190 4.10 4.36 -15.97
N LEU A 191 3.92 4.38 -17.28
CA LEU A 191 3.47 5.55 -18.01
C LEU A 191 2.04 5.31 -18.51
N THR A 192 1.07 5.91 -17.82
CA THR A 192 -0.35 5.86 -18.20
C THR A 192 -0.74 7.17 -18.88
N THR A 193 -0.75 7.16 -20.20
CA THR A 193 -0.88 8.38 -21.01
C THR A 193 -2.25 8.51 -21.67
N THR A 194 -2.75 9.74 -21.66
CA THR A 194 -3.90 10.20 -22.45
C THR A 194 -3.40 11.09 -23.61
N SER A 195 -4.27 11.40 -24.57
CA SER A 195 -3.99 12.35 -25.67
C SER A 195 -3.47 13.68 -25.19
N ALA A 196 -4.13 14.24 -24.18
CA ALA A 196 -3.79 15.55 -23.64
C ALA A 196 -2.33 15.60 -23.15
N MET A 197 -1.78 14.47 -22.69
CA MET A 197 -0.40 14.36 -22.21
C MET A 197 0.65 14.31 -23.33
N LEU A 198 0.24 14.09 -24.59
CA LEU A 198 1.14 14.19 -25.74
C LEU A 198 1.47 15.65 -26.07
N GLY A 199 0.60 16.60 -25.69
CA GLY A 199 0.78 18.02 -25.99
C GLY A 199 0.61 18.37 -27.48
N CYS A 200 -0.02 17.49 -28.25
CA CYS A 200 -0.32 17.70 -29.67
C CYS A 200 -1.81 17.43 -29.95
N ALA A 201 -2.35 18.08 -30.99
CA ALA A 201 -3.73 17.86 -31.41
C ALA A 201 -3.93 16.54 -32.18
N ASP A 202 -2.89 16.11 -32.90
CA ASP A 202 -2.90 14.85 -33.67
C ASP A 202 -1.57 14.11 -33.45
N PRO A 203 -1.56 12.93 -32.83
CA PRO A 203 -0.34 12.18 -32.58
C PRO A 203 0.33 11.69 -33.88
N ARG A 204 -0.41 11.57 -34.99
CA ARG A 204 0.13 11.06 -36.27
C ARG A 204 1.18 11.96 -36.88
N THR A 205 1.13 13.25 -36.58
CA THR A 205 2.05 14.27 -37.10
C THR A 205 3.14 14.62 -36.10
N MET A 206 3.12 14.01 -34.91
CA MET A 206 4.09 14.26 -33.86
C MET A 206 5.40 13.51 -34.15
N ALA A 207 6.54 14.17 -33.96
CA ALA A 207 7.82 13.49 -33.88
C ALA A 207 8.04 12.97 -32.45
N SER A 208 8.49 11.72 -32.29
CA SER A 208 8.75 11.13 -30.96
C SER A 208 9.77 11.93 -30.13
N SER A 209 10.68 12.66 -30.79
CA SER A 209 11.63 13.58 -30.13
C SER A 209 10.99 14.86 -29.60
N SER A 210 9.89 15.32 -30.20
CA SER A 210 9.17 16.54 -29.78
C SER A 210 8.25 16.33 -28.58
N TRP A 211 8.13 15.10 -28.07
CA TRP A 211 7.25 14.80 -26.95
C TRP A 211 7.81 15.34 -25.62
N ALA A 212 7.26 16.46 -25.17
CA ALA A 212 7.73 17.20 -24.00
C ALA A 212 7.74 16.38 -22.69
N LEU A 213 6.69 15.57 -22.46
CA LEU A 213 6.63 14.70 -21.28
C LEU A 213 7.77 13.67 -21.29
N ALA A 214 8.02 13.03 -22.43
CA ALA A 214 9.11 12.07 -22.54
C ALA A 214 10.47 12.72 -22.35
N ALA A 215 10.70 13.92 -22.89
CA ALA A 215 11.93 14.68 -22.64
C ALA A 215 12.14 14.97 -21.14
N ARG A 216 11.08 15.37 -20.42
CA ARG A 216 11.14 15.60 -18.98
C ARG A 216 11.41 14.33 -18.18
N LEU A 217 10.74 13.22 -18.53
CA LEU A 217 10.95 11.92 -17.89
C LEU A 217 12.38 11.45 -18.08
N ARG A 218 12.93 11.54 -19.30
CA ARG A 218 14.34 11.21 -19.57
C ARG A 218 15.30 12.05 -18.74
N SER A 219 15.03 13.34 -18.60
CA SER A 219 15.81 14.23 -17.74
C SER A 219 15.80 13.79 -16.27
N GLU A 220 14.64 13.45 -15.70
CA GLU A 220 14.59 12.98 -14.31
C GLU A 220 15.21 11.59 -14.11
N LEU A 221 15.01 10.68 -15.07
CA LEU A 221 15.61 9.34 -15.04
C LEU A 221 17.13 9.40 -15.17
N SER A 222 17.69 10.44 -15.79
CA SER A 222 19.15 10.63 -15.85
C SER A 222 19.82 10.74 -14.47
N ALA A 223 19.05 11.10 -13.43
CA ALA A 223 19.53 11.14 -12.05
C ALA A 223 19.69 9.74 -11.40
N LEU A 224 19.20 8.68 -12.03
CA LEU A 224 19.34 7.29 -11.58
C LEU A 224 20.72 6.71 -11.96
N GLU A 225 21.79 7.32 -11.45
CA GLU A 225 23.18 7.01 -11.81
C GLU A 225 23.59 5.55 -11.53
N SER A 226 23.02 4.92 -10.50
CA SER A 226 23.35 3.56 -10.08
C SER A 226 22.42 2.49 -10.63
N CYS A 227 21.39 2.86 -11.39
CA CYS A 227 20.33 1.96 -11.79
C CYS A 227 20.82 0.98 -12.85
N THR A 228 20.69 -0.32 -12.56
CA THR A 228 21.10 -1.42 -13.43
C THR A 228 19.94 -2.05 -14.15
N HIS A 229 18.71 -1.86 -13.64
CA HIS A 229 17.50 -2.38 -14.26
C HIS A 229 16.40 -1.34 -14.33
N LEU A 230 16.02 -0.98 -15.54
CA LEU A 230 14.89 -0.10 -15.81
C LEU A 230 13.92 -0.78 -16.76
N THR A 231 12.65 -0.86 -16.37
CA THR A 231 11.57 -1.34 -17.24
C THR A 231 10.53 -0.25 -17.45
N LEU A 232 9.97 -0.17 -18.65
CA LEU A 232 8.88 0.72 -19.00
C LEU A 232 7.62 -0.09 -19.24
N ASN A 233 6.53 0.29 -18.59
CA ASN A 233 5.18 -0.15 -18.93
C ASN A 233 4.39 1.03 -19.49
N ALA A 234 4.20 1.04 -20.81
CA ALA A 234 3.45 2.06 -21.53
C ALA A 234 1.96 1.66 -21.62
N THR A 235 1.15 2.28 -20.77
CA THR A 235 -0.31 2.14 -20.77
C THR A 235 -0.95 3.28 -21.54
N ALA A 236 -1.76 2.96 -22.53
CA ALA A 236 -2.55 3.96 -23.24
C ALA A 236 -4.01 3.88 -22.76
N ILE A 237 -4.56 5.04 -22.40
CA ILE A 237 -6.00 5.17 -22.12
C ILE A 237 -6.70 5.41 -23.45
N GLY A 238 -7.72 4.63 -23.76
CA GLY A 238 -8.47 4.77 -25.01
C GLY A 238 -9.15 6.13 -25.11
N ASP A 239 -9.15 6.71 -26.30
CA ASP A 239 -9.83 7.97 -26.62
C ASP A 239 -10.59 7.79 -27.94
N PRO A 240 -11.82 8.30 -28.06
CA PRO A 240 -12.61 8.20 -29.28
C PRO A 240 -11.93 8.74 -30.56
N LEU A 241 -10.96 9.66 -30.42
CA LEU A 241 -10.42 10.40 -31.56
C LEU A 241 -9.16 9.79 -32.18
N TRP A 242 -8.48 8.85 -31.54
CA TRP A 242 -7.24 8.27 -32.04
C TRP A 242 -6.99 6.86 -31.51
N ASN A 243 -6.13 6.16 -32.24
CA ASN A 243 -5.75 4.79 -31.91
C ASN A 243 -4.62 4.80 -30.84
N PRO A 244 -4.77 4.08 -29.72
CA PRO A 244 -3.74 4.00 -28.68
C PRO A 244 -2.37 3.48 -29.13
N LEU A 245 -2.29 2.81 -30.29
CA LEU A 245 -1.04 2.41 -30.92
C LEU A 245 -0.05 3.56 -31.12
N TRP A 246 -0.54 4.77 -31.38
CA TRP A 246 0.33 5.94 -31.54
C TRP A 246 1.08 6.27 -30.26
N ILE A 247 0.43 6.16 -29.10
CA ILE A 247 1.06 6.37 -27.80
C ILE A 247 2.15 5.33 -27.55
N TRP A 248 1.87 4.06 -27.84
CA TRP A 248 2.85 2.99 -27.67
C TRP A 248 4.06 3.17 -28.60
N TYR A 249 3.81 3.53 -29.86
CA TYR A 249 4.87 3.86 -30.81
C TYR A 249 5.75 4.99 -30.30
N HIS A 250 5.17 6.14 -29.92
CA HIS A 250 5.95 7.28 -29.43
C HIS A 250 6.67 6.96 -28.12
N SER A 251 6.04 6.22 -27.20
CA SER A 251 6.68 5.75 -25.96
C SER A 251 7.87 4.86 -26.24
N SER A 252 7.71 3.88 -27.13
CA SER A 252 8.80 3.02 -27.55
C SER A 252 9.96 3.83 -28.13
N GLN A 253 9.69 4.66 -29.14
CA GLN A 253 10.72 5.42 -29.83
C GLN A 253 11.41 6.49 -28.95
N SER A 254 10.67 7.14 -28.06
CA SER A 254 11.25 8.15 -27.15
C SER A 254 12.14 7.53 -26.07
N PHE A 255 11.86 6.31 -25.60
CA PHE A 255 12.57 5.71 -24.46
C PHE A 255 13.60 4.64 -24.85
N LYS A 256 13.53 4.03 -26.04
CA LYS A 256 14.45 2.97 -26.52
C LYS A 256 15.93 3.30 -26.33
N HIS A 257 16.32 4.56 -26.51
CA HIS A 257 17.72 4.98 -26.51
C HIS A 257 18.18 5.62 -25.20
N ILE A 258 17.33 5.73 -24.17
CA ILE A 258 17.74 6.34 -22.89
C ILE A 258 18.98 5.65 -22.30
N GLY A 259 19.91 6.44 -21.75
CA GLY A 259 21.16 5.94 -21.18
C GLY A 259 22.18 5.43 -22.22
N THR A 260 21.90 5.57 -23.52
CA THR A 260 22.83 5.21 -24.60
C THR A 260 23.45 6.46 -25.22
N ILE A 261 24.57 6.28 -25.93
CA ILE A 261 25.30 7.36 -26.61
C ILE A 261 24.42 8.09 -27.64
N SER A 262 23.41 7.41 -28.19
CA SER A 262 22.50 7.96 -29.20
C SER A 262 21.34 8.79 -28.62
N SER A 263 21.24 8.94 -27.30
CA SER A 263 20.16 9.70 -26.64
C SER A 263 20.62 11.10 -26.23
N ASP A 264 19.67 12.05 -26.23
CA ASP A 264 19.87 13.41 -25.68
C ASP A 264 20.29 13.40 -24.19
N CYS A 265 19.98 12.32 -23.48
CA CYS A 265 20.43 12.06 -22.12
C CYS A 265 21.28 10.77 -22.14
N PRO A 266 22.58 10.87 -22.43
CA PRO A 266 23.48 9.70 -22.44
C PRO A 266 23.83 9.25 -21.03
N ASN A 267 23.69 10.14 -20.05
CA ASN A 267 23.84 9.83 -18.63
C ASN A 267 22.52 9.28 -18.10
N GLY A 268 22.55 8.11 -17.47
CA GLY A 268 21.38 7.49 -16.85
C GLY A 268 21.30 5.98 -17.09
N PRO A 269 20.21 5.35 -16.64
CA PRO A 269 19.99 3.93 -16.83
C PRO A 269 19.68 3.61 -18.29
N VAL A 270 20.17 2.44 -18.72
CA VAL A 270 19.73 1.81 -19.96
C VAL A 270 18.39 1.10 -19.68
N LEU A 271 17.45 1.26 -20.61
CA LEU A 271 16.16 0.59 -20.54
C LEU A 271 16.27 -0.86 -21.01
N ASP A 272 15.80 -1.80 -20.20
CA ASP A 272 15.90 -3.24 -20.46
C ASP A 272 14.69 -3.78 -21.22
N LYS A 273 13.50 -3.32 -20.86
CA LYS A 273 12.22 -3.89 -21.32
C LYS A 273 11.14 -2.82 -21.46
N ILE A 274 10.34 -2.94 -22.51
CA ILE A 274 9.13 -2.14 -22.75
C ILE A 274 7.94 -3.07 -22.93
N THR A 275 6.93 -2.91 -22.08
CA THR A 275 5.63 -3.57 -22.23
C THR A 275 4.56 -2.56 -22.61
N PHE A 276 3.56 -3.03 -23.34
CA PHE A 276 2.44 -2.23 -23.82
C PHE A 276 1.15 -2.77 -23.22
N SER A 277 0.25 -1.89 -22.78
CA SER A 277 -1.06 -2.29 -22.27
C SER A 277 -2.10 -1.20 -22.50
N LEU A 278 -3.38 -1.59 -22.50
CA LEU A 278 -4.50 -0.66 -22.47
C LEU A 278 -5.11 -0.60 -21.07
N ASP A 279 -5.85 0.46 -20.78
CA ASP A 279 -6.52 0.70 -19.49
C ASP A 279 -7.60 -0.34 -19.17
N THR A 280 -8.27 -0.83 -20.20
CA THR A 280 -9.43 -1.72 -20.13
C THR A 280 -9.08 -3.19 -20.34
N TRP A 281 -7.85 -3.50 -20.78
CA TRP A 281 -7.36 -4.87 -20.96
C TRP A 281 -5.82 -4.95 -20.91
N SER A 282 -5.30 -6.01 -20.30
CA SER A 282 -3.86 -6.29 -20.23
C SER A 282 -3.45 -7.37 -21.26
N PRO A 283 -2.18 -7.38 -21.72
CA PRO A 283 -1.85 -7.60 -23.12
C PRO A 283 -1.66 -9.07 -23.48
N GLY A 284 -2.19 -9.47 -24.63
CA GLY A 284 -1.73 -10.63 -25.38
C GLY A 284 -0.64 -10.29 -26.40
N GLU A 285 -0.16 -9.04 -26.41
CA GLU A 285 0.71 -8.48 -27.43
C GLU A 285 2.20 -8.70 -27.12
N ASN A 286 3.05 -8.58 -28.15
CA ASN A 286 4.48 -8.74 -28.00
C ASN A 286 5.09 -7.58 -27.20
N TYR A 287 6.18 -7.82 -26.50
CA TYR A 287 6.94 -6.81 -25.76
C TYR A 287 8.34 -6.66 -26.35
N LEU A 288 8.98 -5.53 -26.08
CA LEU A 288 10.37 -5.27 -26.47
C LEU A 288 11.30 -5.53 -25.30
N GLN A 289 12.41 -6.21 -25.55
CA GLN A 289 13.47 -6.41 -24.56
C GLN A 289 14.83 -6.37 -25.24
N ARG A 290 15.83 -5.83 -24.55
CA ARG A 290 17.22 -5.94 -24.99
C ARG A 290 17.68 -7.38 -24.87
N ASP A 291 18.15 -7.92 -25.98
CA ASP A 291 18.65 -9.28 -26.02
C ASP A 291 20.16 -9.32 -25.86
N GLU A 292 20.64 -10.02 -24.84
CA GLU A 292 22.07 -10.21 -24.59
C GLU A 292 22.73 -11.02 -25.72
N ALA A 293 22.00 -11.96 -26.35
CA ALA A 293 22.53 -12.75 -27.45
C ALA A 293 22.77 -11.89 -28.71
N ASN A 294 21.87 -10.93 -28.97
CA ASN A 294 22.01 -9.93 -30.03
C ASN A 294 22.77 -8.66 -29.58
N LYS A 295 23.79 -8.78 -28.71
CA LYS A 295 24.67 -7.67 -28.29
C LYS A 295 23.92 -6.47 -27.65
N GLY A 296 22.77 -6.70 -27.04
CA GLY A 296 21.94 -5.68 -26.42
C GLY A 296 20.97 -4.99 -27.37
N ASP A 297 20.81 -5.48 -28.61
CA ASP A 297 19.84 -4.96 -29.56
C ASP A 297 18.40 -5.24 -29.10
N TRP A 298 17.49 -4.35 -29.49
CA TRP A 298 16.07 -4.49 -29.20
C TRP A 298 15.47 -5.65 -29.99
N THR A 299 14.85 -6.58 -29.30
CA THR A 299 14.19 -7.75 -29.90
C THR A 299 12.75 -7.86 -29.39
N TRP A 300 11.85 -8.27 -30.26
CA TRP A 300 10.45 -8.49 -29.94
C TRP A 300 10.24 -9.90 -29.40
N TYR A 301 9.52 -10.00 -28.30
CA TYR A 301 9.21 -11.26 -27.64
C TYR A 301 7.71 -11.41 -27.43
N CYS A 302 7.20 -12.61 -27.58
CA CYS A 302 5.83 -12.90 -27.16
C CYS A 302 5.74 -13.02 -25.64
N MET A 303 4.52 -13.03 -25.09
CA MET A 303 4.29 -13.13 -23.64
C MET A 303 4.81 -14.43 -22.99
N LYS A 304 5.17 -15.46 -23.78
CA LYS A 304 5.83 -16.68 -23.31
C LYS A 304 7.38 -16.60 -23.35
N GLY A 305 7.95 -15.49 -23.82
CA GLY A 305 9.39 -15.26 -23.90
C GLY A 305 10.06 -15.84 -25.15
N HIS A 306 9.31 -16.18 -26.20
CA HIS A 306 9.90 -16.59 -27.48
C HIS A 306 10.22 -15.36 -28.34
N ASP A 307 11.36 -15.40 -29.01
CA ASP A 307 11.76 -14.40 -30.00
C ASP A 307 10.77 -14.38 -31.20
N VAL A 308 10.31 -13.19 -31.54
CA VAL A 308 9.40 -12.89 -32.66
C VAL A 308 10.14 -12.16 -33.79
N GLY A 309 11.27 -11.51 -33.47
CA GLY A 309 12.17 -10.88 -34.43
C GLY A 309 12.83 -9.62 -33.88
N VAL A 310 13.92 -9.23 -34.53
CA VAL A 310 14.69 -8.02 -34.19
C VAL A 310 13.87 -6.76 -34.49
N ASP A 311 14.04 -5.73 -33.67
CA ASP A 311 13.41 -4.42 -33.87
C ASP A 311 13.98 -3.69 -35.10
N GLY A 312 13.13 -2.93 -35.79
CA GLY A 312 13.51 -2.17 -37.00
C GLY A 312 14.42 -0.96 -36.73
N GLY A 313 14.76 -0.67 -35.47
CA GLY A 313 15.63 0.43 -35.09
C GLY A 313 14.92 1.80 -35.06
N PRO A 314 15.68 2.91 -35.11
CA PRO A 314 15.14 4.26 -34.94
C PRO A 314 14.30 4.76 -36.13
N GLU A 315 14.51 4.18 -37.32
CA GLU A 315 13.78 4.53 -38.54
C GLU A 315 12.50 3.70 -38.74
N GLN A 316 12.16 2.85 -37.76
CA GLN A 316 10.98 2.00 -37.84
C GLN A 316 9.72 2.85 -37.95
N THR A 317 8.93 2.63 -39.00
CA THR A 317 7.63 3.28 -39.18
C THR A 317 6.59 2.73 -38.22
N VAL A 318 5.51 3.49 -38.01
CA VAL A 318 4.38 3.03 -37.17
C VAL A 318 3.77 1.73 -37.72
N ARG A 319 3.72 1.57 -39.05
CA ARG A 319 3.21 0.34 -39.68
C ARG A 319 4.07 -0.87 -39.31
N GLU A 320 5.39 -0.74 -39.38
CA GLU A 320 6.32 -1.82 -39.01
C GLU A 320 6.28 -2.13 -37.52
N PHE A 321 6.19 -1.09 -36.69
CA PHE A 321 5.98 -1.23 -35.25
C PHE A 321 4.73 -2.05 -34.95
N CYS A 322 3.58 -1.68 -35.53
CA CYS A 322 2.33 -2.42 -35.36
C CYS A 322 2.43 -3.85 -35.91
N GLY A 323 3.09 -4.02 -37.06
CA GLY A 323 3.34 -5.34 -37.65
C GLY A 323 4.09 -6.26 -36.69
N MET A 324 5.12 -5.76 -36.01
CA MET A 324 5.88 -6.54 -35.02
C MET A 324 5.12 -6.75 -33.71
N LEU A 325 4.40 -5.72 -33.22
CA LEU A 325 3.58 -5.79 -32.01
C LEU A 325 2.55 -6.93 -32.07
N TYR A 326 1.92 -7.10 -33.23
CA TYR A 326 0.89 -8.12 -33.48
C TYR A 326 1.39 -9.37 -34.20
N ARG A 327 2.69 -9.46 -34.49
CA ARG A 327 3.25 -10.60 -35.21
C ARG A 327 3.01 -11.88 -34.42
N GLU A 328 2.43 -12.88 -35.07
CA GLU A 328 2.21 -14.18 -34.44
C GLU A 328 3.54 -14.86 -34.13
N CYS A 329 3.64 -15.40 -32.92
CA CYS A 329 4.80 -16.16 -32.51
C CYS A 329 4.73 -17.57 -33.12
N ARG A 330 5.62 -17.84 -34.08
CA ARG A 330 5.72 -19.14 -34.77
C ARG A 330 5.96 -20.33 -33.83
N MET A 331 6.56 -20.11 -32.67
CA MET A 331 6.74 -21.15 -31.65
C MET A 331 5.44 -21.47 -30.89
N CYS A 332 4.58 -20.47 -30.68
CA CYS A 332 3.30 -20.65 -29.99
C CYS A 332 2.20 -21.14 -30.93
N ARG A 333 2.23 -20.68 -32.18
CA ARG A 333 1.31 -21.04 -33.26
C ARG A 333 2.18 -21.39 -34.47
N PRO A 334 2.67 -22.64 -34.56
CA PRO A 334 3.36 -23.08 -35.75
C PRO A 334 2.40 -22.94 -36.93
N VAL A 335 2.87 -22.34 -38.02
CA VAL A 335 2.10 -22.26 -39.27
C VAL A 335 1.84 -23.69 -39.69
N GLU A 336 0.56 -24.10 -39.77
CA GLU A 336 0.22 -25.39 -40.35
C GLU A 336 0.71 -25.37 -41.81
N GLU A 337 1.65 -26.26 -42.13
CA GLU A 337 2.22 -26.42 -43.47
C GLU A 337 1.10 -26.84 -44.43
N GLY A 338 0.34 -25.89 -44.98
CA GLY A 338 -0.84 -26.19 -45.81
C GLY A 338 -1.38 -25.03 -46.64
N GLU A 339 -1.11 -23.77 -46.28
CA GLU A 339 -1.44 -22.62 -47.13
C GLU A 339 -0.16 -22.15 -47.82
N GLY A 340 0.29 -22.93 -48.80
CA GLY A 340 1.24 -22.44 -49.80
C GLY A 340 0.57 -21.33 -50.59
N GLU A 341 1.00 -20.10 -50.35
CA GLU A 341 0.73 -18.97 -51.24
C GLU A 341 1.28 -19.35 -52.62
N GLU A 342 0.37 -19.68 -53.55
CA GLU A 342 0.65 -19.63 -54.98
C GLU A 342 1.02 -18.18 -55.31
N GLU A 343 2.32 -17.90 -55.38
CA GLU A 343 2.86 -16.66 -55.94
C GLU A 343 2.32 -16.47 -57.37
N HIS A 344 1.65 -15.35 -57.61
CA HIS A 344 1.32 -14.88 -58.95
C HIS A 344 1.56 -13.38 -59.11
#